data_AF-A0A0N1H0B2-F1
#
_entry.id   AF-A0A0N1H0B2-F1
#
_cell.length_a   1.000
_cell.length_b   1.000
_cell.length_c   1.000
_cell.angle_alpha   90.00
_cell.angle_beta   90.00
_cell.angle_gamma   90.00
#
_symmetry.space_group_name_H-M   'P 1'
#
loop_
_entity.id
_entity.type
_entity.pdbx_description
1 polymer ?
#
loop_
_entity_poly.entity_id
_entity_poly.type
_entity_poly.pdbx_seq_one_letter_code
_entity_poly.pdbx_strand_id
1 'polypeptide(L)'
;MVGLFWITSEAVYVGSPPTAFGGGVRLTSAGPEAVDPDGSRTWTWEELRSAVVEDVPTESPSGRVSKLVGSVISAAAGAFVGEGPTSMTLRLETEYGPEQVTVYSAAAGGYGAEETALSQDLLARFVAGTADVRALEAWGSEHGREATPKPPAREALLQAWTQA
;
A
#
# COMPACT_ATOMS: atom_id res chain seq x y z
N MET A 1 7.38 5.22 2.24
CA MET A 1 6.11 5.02 1.50
C MET A 1 6.13 5.86 0.23
N VAL A 2 5.64 5.32 -0.88
CA VAL A 2 5.52 5.97 -2.20
C VAL A 2 4.14 5.63 -2.75
N GLY A 3 3.23 6.61 -2.82
CA GLY A 3 1.83 6.37 -3.14
C GLY A 3 1.19 5.34 -2.19
N LEU A 4 0.45 4.37 -2.73
CA LEU A 4 -0.15 3.30 -1.94
C LEU A 4 0.86 2.24 -1.45
N PHE A 5 2.14 2.36 -1.79
CA PHE A 5 3.14 1.33 -1.52
C PHE A 5 4.03 1.67 -0.32
N TRP A 6 4.08 0.77 0.66
CA TRP A 6 5.14 0.78 1.67
C TRP A 6 6.31 -0.06 1.18
N ILE A 7 7.42 0.62 0.87
CA ILE A 7 8.62 0.00 0.33
C ILE A 7 9.71 0.04 1.40
N THR A 8 10.27 -1.13 1.71
CA THR A 8 11.45 -1.31 2.56
C THR A 8 12.62 -1.84 1.72
N SER A 9 13.76 -2.08 2.36
CA SER A 9 14.89 -2.75 1.70
C SER A 9 14.65 -4.21 1.34
N GLU A 10 13.55 -4.82 1.80
CA GLU A 10 13.32 -6.26 1.68
C GLU A 10 11.96 -6.62 1.04
N ALA A 11 11.01 -5.68 1.05
CA ALA A 11 9.66 -5.95 0.60
C ALA A 11 8.91 -4.68 0.18
N VAL A 12 7.92 -4.90 -0.68
CA VAL A 12 6.92 -3.92 -1.11
C VAL A 12 5.57 -4.40 -0.58
N TYR A 13 4.81 -3.51 0.06
CA TYR A 13 3.47 -3.80 0.56
C TYR A 13 2.46 -2.81 -0.02
N VAL A 14 1.22 -3.28 -0.23
CA VAL A 14 0.07 -2.39 -0.44
C VAL A 14 -0.41 -1.90 0.93
N GLY A 15 -0.48 -0.58 1.11
CA GLY A 15 -0.74 0.02 2.41
C GLY A 15 0.47 -0.17 3.35
N SER A 16 0.21 -0.42 4.63
CA SER A 16 1.24 -0.71 5.63
C SER A 16 1.66 -2.18 5.64
N PRO A 17 2.89 -2.51 6.10
CA PRO A 17 3.27 -3.90 6.37
C PRO A 17 2.37 -4.53 7.44
N PRO A 18 2.40 -5.87 7.62
CA PRO A 18 1.65 -6.55 8.68
C PRO A 18 1.89 -5.89 10.04
N THR A 19 0.81 -5.65 10.78
CA THR A 19 0.86 -4.99 12.11
C THR A 19 0.21 -5.88 13.17
N ALA A 20 0.27 -5.45 14.43
CA ALA A 20 -0.47 -6.13 15.50
C ALA A 20 -2.00 -6.12 15.30
N PHE A 21 -2.53 -5.27 14.40
CA PHE A 21 -3.96 -5.13 14.11
C PHE A 21 -4.46 -6.07 13.00
N GLY A 22 -3.58 -6.81 12.36
CA GLY A 22 -3.97 -7.81 11.37
C GLY A 22 -2.98 -7.96 10.23
N GLY A 23 -3.55 -8.42 9.12
CA GLY A 23 -2.83 -8.83 7.93
C GLY A 23 -2.11 -7.74 7.15
N GLY A 24 -1.45 -8.14 6.08
CA GLY A 24 -0.82 -7.25 5.12
C GLY A 24 -0.67 -7.93 3.77
N VAL A 25 -0.59 -7.13 2.70
CA VAL A 25 -0.41 -7.63 1.34
C VAL A 25 0.97 -7.26 0.85
N ARG A 26 1.83 -8.26 0.70
CA ARG A 26 3.14 -8.11 0.05
C ARG A 26 2.96 -8.24 -1.46
N LEU A 27 3.65 -7.40 -2.21
CA LEU A 27 3.77 -7.55 -3.65
C LEU A 27 5.10 -8.23 -3.98
N THR A 28 5.06 -9.21 -4.88
CA THR A 28 6.23 -9.89 -5.42
C THR A 28 6.16 -9.92 -6.94
N SER A 29 7.26 -10.28 -7.60
CA SER A 29 7.23 -10.51 -9.06
C SER A 29 6.32 -11.67 -9.50
N ALA A 30 5.95 -12.59 -8.60
CA ALA A 30 5.01 -13.67 -8.92
C ALA A 30 3.54 -13.22 -8.78
N GLY A 31 3.27 -12.32 -7.84
CA GLY A 31 1.92 -11.83 -7.55
C GLY A 31 1.76 -11.30 -6.13
N PRO A 32 0.54 -10.88 -5.74
CA PRO A 32 0.22 -10.49 -4.38
C PRO A 32 0.21 -11.69 -3.41
N GLU A 33 0.73 -11.47 -2.21
CA GLU A 33 0.69 -12.40 -1.09
C GLU A 33 0.01 -11.71 0.10
N ALA A 34 -1.19 -12.16 0.45
CA ALA A 34 -1.90 -11.70 1.64
C ALA A 34 -1.58 -12.63 2.82
N VAL A 35 -1.22 -12.03 3.94
CA VAL A 35 -1.22 -12.70 5.24
C VAL A 35 -2.37 -12.12 6.03
N ASP A 36 -3.28 -12.95 6.51
CA ASP A 36 -4.39 -12.60 7.39
C ASP A 36 -4.26 -13.38 8.71
N PRO A 37 -4.96 -12.99 9.79
CA PRO A 37 -4.96 -13.76 11.05
C PRO A 37 -5.39 -15.23 10.88
N ASP A 38 -6.24 -15.51 9.89
CA ASP A 38 -6.81 -16.82 9.62
C ASP A 38 -5.99 -17.67 8.63
N GLY A 39 -4.93 -17.11 8.03
CA GLY A 39 -4.06 -17.83 7.09
C GLY A 39 -3.42 -16.93 6.04
N SER A 40 -2.67 -17.53 5.12
CA SER A 40 -2.07 -16.82 3.98
C SER A 40 -2.75 -17.20 2.67
N ARG A 41 -2.90 -16.24 1.77
CA ARG A 41 -3.41 -16.40 0.41
C ARG A 41 -2.42 -15.79 -0.56
N THR A 42 -2.28 -16.41 -1.72
CA THR A 42 -1.35 -15.98 -2.76
C THR A 42 -2.05 -16.02 -4.09
N TRP A 43 -1.82 -14.99 -4.91
CA TRP A 43 -2.29 -14.93 -6.28
C TRP A 43 -1.12 -14.80 -7.23
N THR A 44 -1.31 -15.18 -8.50
CA THR A 44 -0.36 -14.83 -9.57
C THR A 44 -0.82 -13.59 -10.33
N TRP A 45 0.10 -12.85 -10.94
CA TRP A 45 -0.31 -11.74 -11.81
C TRP A 45 -1.14 -12.21 -13.02
N GLU A 46 -0.87 -13.41 -13.54
CA GLU A 46 -1.58 -13.91 -14.74
C GLU A 46 -3.03 -14.34 -14.47
N GLU A 47 -3.39 -14.72 -13.25
CA GLU A 47 -4.77 -15.09 -12.91
C GLU A 47 -5.66 -13.88 -12.56
N LEU A 48 -5.04 -12.71 -12.32
CA LEU A 48 -5.74 -11.49 -11.98
C LEU A 48 -6.24 -10.77 -13.24
N ARG A 49 -7.49 -10.32 -13.19
CA ARG A 49 -8.10 -9.43 -14.20
C ARG A 49 -8.01 -7.96 -13.82
N SER A 50 -7.95 -7.68 -12.52
CA SER A 50 -7.66 -6.35 -11.98
C SER A 50 -7.24 -6.42 -10.51
N ALA A 51 -6.51 -5.40 -10.07
CA ALA A 51 -6.20 -5.15 -8.67
C ALA A 51 -6.46 -3.67 -8.37
N VAL A 52 -7.38 -3.37 -7.44
CA VAL A 52 -7.81 -2.00 -7.12
C VAL A 52 -7.85 -1.82 -5.61
N VAL A 53 -7.31 -0.71 -5.11
CA VAL A 53 -7.46 -0.33 -3.70
C VAL A 53 -8.66 0.59 -3.54
N GLU A 54 -9.69 0.14 -2.86
CA GLU A 54 -10.90 0.90 -2.52
C GLU A 54 -10.76 1.53 -1.12
N ASP A 55 -11.64 2.50 -0.81
CA ASP A 55 -11.70 3.18 0.49
C ASP A 55 -10.40 3.90 0.90
N VAL A 56 -9.61 4.35 -0.09
CA VAL A 56 -8.37 5.09 0.13
C VAL A 56 -8.67 6.43 0.84
N PRO A 57 -8.12 6.67 2.04
CA PRO A 57 -8.33 7.95 2.73
C PRO A 57 -7.65 9.07 1.94
N THR A 58 -8.42 10.07 1.54
CA THR A 58 -7.89 11.22 0.78
C THR A 58 -7.36 12.31 1.72
N GLU A 59 -6.23 12.90 1.38
CA GLU A 59 -5.79 14.13 2.05
C GLU A 59 -6.83 15.25 1.83
N SER A 60 -7.18 15.96 2.91
CA SER A 60 -8.11 17.09 2.79
C SER A 60 -7.34 18.38 2.48
N PRO A 61 -7.70 19.14 1.42
CA PRO A 61 -6.97 20.35 1.02
C PRO A 61 -7.16 21.53 1.98
N SER A 62 -8.10 21.46 2.93
CA SER A 62 -8.20 22.43 3.99
C SER A 62 -7.17 22.11 5.07
N GLY A 63 -6.11 22.92 5.15
CA GLY A 63 -5.12 22.94 6.23
C GLY A 63 -5.68 23.27 7.63
N ARG A 64 -6.86 22.75 8.00
CA ARG A 64 -7.13 22.41 9.38
C ARG A 64 -6.54 21.03 9.62
N VAL A 65 -5.32 21.04 10.14
CA VAL A 65 -4.89 20.05 11.12
C VAL A 65 -6.03 19.92 12.12
N SER A 66 -6.92 18.95 11.92
CA SER A 66 -7.61 18.35 13.04
C SER A 66 -6.49 17.74 13.87
N LYS A 67 -6.10 18.49 14.91
CA LYS A 67 -5.30 17.99 16.02
C LYS A 67 -6.11 16.91 16.75
N LEU A 68 -6.29 15.76 16.11
CA LEU A 68 -6.84 14.52 16.65
C LEU A 68 -6.32 13.45 15.66
N VAL A 69 -5.35 12.59 15.94
CA VAL A 69 -4.77 12.12 17.20
C VAL A 69 -3.31 11.77 16.91
N GLY A 70 -2.36 12.44 17.56
CA GLY A 70 -0.99 11.96 17.62
C GLY A 70 -0.92 10.79 18.59
N SER A 71 -0.85 9.56 18.09
CA SER A 71 -0.63 8.40 18.95
C SER A 71 0.86 8.23 19.21
N VAL A 72 1.25 8.57 20.43
CA VAL A 72 2.57 8.32 20.99
C VAL A 72 2.66 6.82 21.26
N ILE A 73 3.58 6.14 20.60
CA ILE A 73 3.86 4.71 20.80
C ILE A 73 4.34 4.52 22.25
N SER A 74 3.51 3.91 23.09
CA SER A 74 3.93 3.41 24.41
C SER A 74 3.61 1.93 24.48
N ALA A 75 4.63 1.11 24.22
CA ALA A 75 4.54 -0.34 24.00
C ALA A 75 4.30 -1.17 25.28
N ALA A 76 3.80 -0.58 26.37
CA ALA A 76 3.87 -1.22 27.69
C ALA A 76 2.58 -1.89 28.20
N ALA A 77 1.40 -1.71 27.60
CA ALA A 77 0.17 -2.18 28.25
C ALA A 77 -1.02 -2.52 27.35
N GLY A 78 -0.81 -2.94 26.09
CA GLY A 78 -1.84 -3.67 25.33
C GLY A 78 -3.22 -3.03 25.19
N ALA A 79 -3.35 -1.71 25.30
CA ALA A 79 -4.62 -1.01 25.19
C ALA A 79 -4.42 0.25 24.33
N PHE A 80 -4.90 0.19 23.09
CA PHE A 80 -5.02 1.36 22.23
C PHE A 80 -6.20 2.21 22.70
N VAL A 81 -5.95 3.49 22.96
CA VAL A 81 -6.99 4.51 23.20
C VAL A 81 -7.14 5.29 21.90
N GLY A 82 -7.83 4.72 20.92
CA GLY A 82 -8.07 5.31 19.60
C GLY A 82 -8.69 4.30 18.64
N GLU A 83 -9.39 4.81 17.62
CA GLU A 83 -9.80 4.02 16.45
C GLU A 83 -8.51 3.48 15.78
N GLY A 84 -8.51 2.20 15.38
CA GLY A 84 -7.33 1.53 14.82
C GLY A 84 -6.80 2.19 13.53
N PRO A 85 -5.70 1.70 12.95
CA PRO A 85 -5.22 2.22 11.66
C PRO A 85 -6.34 2.18 10.61
N THR A 86 -6.48 3.26 9.82
CA THR A 86 -7.54 3.37 8.81
C THR A 86 -7.45 2.20 7.82
N SER A 87 -8.51 1.39 7.75
CA SER A 87 -8.61 0.27 6.81
C SER A 87 -8.93 0.75 5.40
N MET A 88 -8.40 0.05 4.40
CA MET A 88 -8.71 0.14 2.98
C MET A 88 -8.98 -1.29 2.48
N THR A 89 -9.50 -1.41 1.26
CA THR A 89 -9.85 -2.72 0.68
C THR A 89 -9.05 -2.95 -0.60
N LEU A 90 -8.18 -3.96 -0.66
CA LEU A 90 -7.63 -4.44 -1.92
C LEU A 90 -8.62 -5.41 -2.55
N ARG A 91 -9.25 -5.01 -3.66
CA ARG A 91 -10.12 -5.87 -4.45
C ARG A 91 -9.35 -6.46 -5.62
N LEU A 92 -9.32 -7.79 -5.67
CA LEU A 92 -8.69 -8.59 -6.70
C LEU A 92 -9.77 -9.29 -7.52
N GLU A 93 -9.85 -9.01 -8.81
CA GLU A 93 -10.79 -9.73 -9.68
C GLU A 93 -10.08 -10.96 -10.26
N THR A 94 -10.57 -12.16 -9.96
CA THR A 94 -10.04 -13.43 -10.49
C THR A 94 -11.00 -14.03 -11.52
N GLU A 95 -10.64 -15.18 -12.12
CA GLU A 95 -11.58 -15.93 -12.95
C GLU A 95 -12.78 -16.50 -12.16
N TYR A 96 -12.59 -16.75 -10.85
CA TYR A 96 -13.60 -17.31 -9.95
C TYR A 96 -14.47 -16.25 -9.28
N GLY A 97 -14.17 -14.96 -9.50
CA GLY A 97 -14.89 -13.82 -8.95
C GLY A 97 -13.99 -12.88 -8.14
N PRO A 98 -14.59 -11.83 -7.54
CA PRO A 98 -13.86 -10.87 -6.73
C PRO A 98 -13.41 -11.48 -5.40
N GLU A 99 -12.15 -11.27 -5.06
CA GLU A 99 -11.60 -11.46 -3.72
C GLU A 99 -11.30 -10.11 -3.09
N GLN A 100 -11.55 -10.01 -1.78
CA GLN A 100 -11.29 -8.80 -1.01
C GLN A 100 -10.31 -9.10 0.11
N VAL A 101 -9.33 -8.21 0.26
CA VAL A 101 -8.32 -8.28 1.31
C VAL A 101 -8.28 -6.94 2.03
N THR A 102 -8.42 -6.97 3.35
CA THR A 102 -8.26 -5.77 4.17
C THR A 102 -6.79 -5.38 4.19
N VAL A 103 -6.50 -4.12 3.85
CA VAL A 103 -5.17 -3.53 4.00
C VAL A 103 -5.28 -2.27 4.86
N TYR A 104 -4.19 -1.83 5.46
CA TYR A 104 -4.20 -0.68 6.36
C TYR A 104 -3.44 0.49 5.75
N SER A 105 -3.91 1.71 5.97
CA SER A 105 -3.26 2.91 5.46
C SER A 105 -1.87 3.07 6.06
N ALA A 106 -0.89 3.31 5.20
CA ALA A 106 0.45 3.75 5.57
C ALA A 106 0.53 5.28 5.79
N ALA A 107 -0.49 6.02 5.38
CA ALA A 107 -0.52 7.49 5.43
C ALA A 107 -1.44 7.97 6.56
N ALA A 108 -0.84 8.53 7.62
CA ALA A 108 -1.58 9.05 8.78
C ALA A 108 -2.50 10.25 8.46
N GLY A 109 -2.28 10.93 7.33
CA GLY A 109 -3.08 12.08 6.87
C GLY A 109 -3.90 11.83 5.60
N GLY A 110 -3.93 10.59 5.11
CA GLY A 110 -4.46 10.26 3.79
C GLY A 110 -3.45 10.41 2.65
N TYR A 111 -3.86 9.98 1.47
CA TYR A 111 -3.07 9.98 0.24
C TYR A 111 -3.48 11.14 -0.66
N GLY A 112 -2.53 11.69 -1.41
CA GLY A 112 -2.82 12.66 -2.45
C GLY A 112 -3.53 12.03 -3.64
N ALA A 113 -4.46 12.77 -4.25
CA ALA A 113 -5.29 12.24 -5.33
C ALA A 113 -4.45 11.77 -6.54
N GLU A 114 -3.40 12.51 -6.88
CA GLU A 114 -2.48 12.15 -7.96
C GLU A 114 -1.64 10.90 -7.61
N GLU A 115 -1.10 10.83 -6.39
CA GLU A 115 -0.38 9.65 -5.91
C GLU A 115 -1.27 8.40 -5.90
N THR A 116 -2.52 8.53 -5.47
CA THR A 116 -3.50 7.44 -5.52
C THR A 116 -3.75 7.00 -6.96
N ALA A 117 -4.02 7.94 -7.87
CA ALA A 117 -4.28 7.62 -9.27
C ALA A 117 -3.10 6.89 -9.93
N LEU A 118 -1.88 7.39 -9.74
CA LEU A 118 -0.66 6.77 -10.26
C LEU A 118 -0.40 5.39 -9.65
N SER A 119 -0.70 5.21 -8.36
CA SER A 119 -0.57 3.90 -7.70
C SER A 119 -1.57 2.87 -8.26
N GLN A 120 -2.80 3.29 -8.56
CA GLN A 120 -3.80 2.42 -9.18
C GLN A 120 -3.41 2.06 -10.62
N ASP A 121 -2.90 3.01 -11.40
CA ASP A 121 -2.40 2.73 -12.75
C ASP A 121 -1.23 1.75 -12.72
N LEU A 122 -0.32 1.89 -11.74
CA LEU A 122 0.79 0.96 -11.57
C LEU A 122 0.32 -0.46 -11.20
N LEU A 123 -0.68 -0.60 -10.31
CA LEU A 123 -1.30 -1.89 -10.01
C LEU A 123 -1.94 -2.52 -11.26
N ALA A 124 -2.67 -1.73 -12.05
CA ALA A 124 -3.26 -2.19 -13.30
C ALA A 124 -2.19 -2.67 -14.30
N ARG A 125 -1.03 -1.99 -14.34
CA ARG A 125 0.09 -2.38 -15.21
C ARG A 125 0.80 -3.64 -14.76
N PHE A 126 0.92 -3.89 -13.45
CA PHE A 126 1.40 -5.17 -12.95
C PHE A 126 0.48 -6.32 -13.39
N VAL A 127 -0.84 -6.14 -13.24
CA VAL A 127 -1.83 -7.12 -13.73
C VAL A 127 -1.75 -7.30 -15.24
N ALA A 128 -1.55 -6.23 -16.00
CA ALA A 128 -1.37 -6.30 -17.45
C ALA A 128 -0.01 -6.86 -17.90
N GLY A 129 0.92 -7.13 -16.99
CA GLY A 129 2.29 -7.56 -17.31
C GLY A 129 3.13 -6.50 -18.03
N THR A 130 2.76 -5.22 -17.90
CA THR A 130 3.42 -4.08 -18.56
C THR A 130 4.29 -3.26 -17.62
N ALA A 131 4.33 -3.63 -16.34
CA ALA A 131 5.29 -3.13 -15.35
C ALA A 131 5.72 -4.30 -14.46
N ASP A 132 6.86 -4.17 -13.78
CA ASP A 132 7.40 -5.21 -12.88
C ASP A 132 7.61 -4.65 -11.47
N VAL A 133 7.10 -5.37 -10.47
CA VAL A 133 7.28 -5.07 -9.03
C VAL A 133 8.76 -4.94 -8.66
N ARG A 134 9.66 -5.63 -9.38
CA ARG A 134 11.11 -5.55 -9.18
C ARG A 134 11.67 -4.14 -9.28
N ALA A 135 11.03 -3.24 -10.03
CA ALA A 135 11.44 -1.84 -10.07
C ALA A 135 11.31 -1.17 -8.69
N LEU A 136 10.26 -1.50 -7.94
CA LEU A 136 10.01 -0.99 -6.59
C LEU A 136 10.94 -1.68 -5.59
N GLU A 137 11.17 -2.98 -5.73
CA GLU A 137 12.12 -3.74 -4.90
C GLU A 137 13.56 -3.24 -5.07
N ALA A 138 13.97 -2.93 -6.30
CA ALA A 138 15.28 -2.36 -6.60
C ALA A 138 15.44 -0.97 -5.96
N TRP A 139 14.44 -0.10 -6.13
CA TRP A 139 14.44 1.21 -5.47
C TRP A 139 14.49 1.08 -3.94
N GLY A 140 13.70 0.17 -3.38
CA GLY A 140 13.66 -0.11 -1.95
C GLY A 140 14.97 -0.65 -1.40
N SER A 141 15.66 -1.52 -2.15
CA SER A 141 16.97 -2.05 -1.76
C SER A 141 18.01 -0.94 -1.59
N GLU A 142 17.93 0.11 -2.43
CA GLU A 142 18.85 1.25 -2.39
C GLU A 142 18.42 2.31 -1.35
N HIS A 143 17.13 2.65 -1.28
CA HIS A 143 16.63 3.82 -0.53
C HIS A 143 15.72 3.47 0.66
N GLY A 144 15.38 2.21 0.88
CA GLY A 144 14.34 1.78 1.83
C GLY A 144 14.67 2.00 3.31
N ARG A 145 15.88 2.44 3.64
CA ARG A 145 16.31 2.86 4.99
C ARG A 145 16.28 4.38 5.18
N GLU A 146 16.08 5.13 4.10
CA GLU A 146 16.04 6.58 4.12
C GLU A 146 14.67 7.09 4.59
N ALA A 147 14.59 8.40 4.84
CA ALA A 147 13.32 9.04 5.12
C ALA A 147 12.37 8.92 3.91
N THR A 148 11.06 8.85 4.18
CA THR A 148 10.06 8.84 3.10
C THR A 148 10.23 10.07 2.20
N PRO A 149 10.29 9.91 0.87
CA PRO A 149 10.45 11.04 -0.05
C PRO A 149 9.31 12.06 0.09
N LYS A 150 9.60 13.32 -0.25
CA LYS A 150 8.60 14.40 -0.30
C LYS A 150 7.57 14.12 -1.41
N PRO A 151 6.34 14.66 -1.32
CA PRO A 151 5.26 14.33 -2.27
C PRO A 151 5.64 14.43 -3.76
N PRO A 152 6.29 15.52 -4.24
CA PRO A 152 6.65 15.61 -5.66
C PRO A 152 7.64 14.53 -6.12
N ALA A 153 8.52 14.08 -5.22
CA ALA A 153 9.47 13.02 -5.53
C ALA A 153 8.79 11.64 -5.58
N ARG A 154 7.75 11.43 -4.75
CA ARG A 154 6.95 10.21 -4.77
C ARG A 154 6.12 10.11 -6.05
N GLU A 155 5.47 11.19 -6.47
CA GLU A 155 4.75 11.27 -7.75
C GLU A 155 5.68 11.00 -8.93
N ALA A 156 6.87 11.61 -8.95
CA ALA A 156 7.86 11.37 -10.00
C ALA A 156 8.32 9.90 -10.06
N LEU A 157 8.51 9.24 -8.91
CA LEU A 157 8.82 7.80 -8.85
C LEU A 157 7.68 6.96 -9.43
N LEU A 158 6.44 7.23 -9.03
CA LEU A 158 5.27 6.50 -9.54
C LEU A 158 5.13 6.69 -11.06
N GLN A 159 5.27 7.93 -11.55
CA GLN A 159 5.25 8.21 -12.99
C GLN A 159 6.36 7.46 -13.74
N ALA A 160 7.57 7.40 -13.18
CA ALA A 160 8.69 6.68 -13.78
C ALA A 160 8.41 5.17 -13.86
N TRP A 161 7.91 4.54 -12.79
CA TRP A 161 7.57 3.11 -12.79
C TRP A 161 6.38 2.78 -13.71
N THR A 162 5.44 3.70 -13.83
CA THR A 162 4.34 3.62 -14.77
C THR A 162 4.79 3.76 -16.22
N GLN A 163 5.96 4.32 -16.51
CA GLN A 163 6.45 4.55 -17.88
C GLN A 163 7.60 3.62 -18.30
N ALA A 164 8.12 2.82 -17.37
CA ALA A 164 9.20 1.86 -17.59
C ALA A 164 8.71 0.63 -18.38
#